data_AF-A0AAU1LNW6-F1
#
_entry.id   AF-A0AAU1LNW6-F1
#
_cell.length_a   1.000
_cell.length_b   1.000
_cell.length_c   1.000
_cell.angle_alpha   90.00
_cell.angle_beta   90.00
_cell.angle_gamma   90.00
#
_symmetry.space_group_name_H-M   'P 1'
#
loop_
_entity.id
_entity.type
_entity.pdbx_description
1 polymer ?
#
loop_
_entity_poly.entity_id
_entity_poly.type
_entity_poly.pdbx_seq_one_letter_code
_entity_poly.pdbx_strand_id
1 'polypeptide(L)'
;MGAAIRHFTAIGPGDQVFTVNVERDFRYDPYRDFLVCAHCGWSPSLLTTRRLDDMAWEHLADSHDATRGRSDQENESVRKARWVVLPLCAVLIVVLLVLVQS
;
A
#
# COMPACT_ATOMS: atom_id res chain seq x y z
N MET A 1 -8.43 7.94 -10.07
CA MET A 1 -8.67 6.71 -9.29
C MET A 1 -7.47 5.82 -9.53
N GLY A 2 -6.64 5.61 -8.50
CA GLY A 2 -5.49 4.71 -8.56
C GLY A 2 -5.89 3.30 -8.16
N ALA A 3 -4.96 2.34 -8.25
CA ALA A 3 -5.21 1.02 -7.68
C ALA A 3 -4.75 1.01 -6.21
N ALA A 4 -5.61 0.55 -5.31
CA ALA A 4 -5.23 0.38 -3.91
C ALA A 4 -4.21 -0.76 -3.79
N ILE A 5 -3.02 -0.47 -3.26
CA ILE A 5 -1.93 -1.45 -3.12
C ILE A 5 -1.75 -1.90 -1.66
N ARG A 6 -2.27 -1.13 -0.70
CA ARG A 6 -2.17 -1.39 0.74
C ARG A 6 -3.31 -0.67 1.46
N HIS A 7 -3.73 -1.20 2.60
CA HIS A 7 -4.83 -0.67 3.39
C HIS A 7 -4.46 -0.66 4.87
N PHE A 8 -4.68 0.48 5.53
CA PHE A 8 -4.58 0.65 6.97
C PHE A 8 -5.98 0.70 7.54
N THR A 9 -6.22 -0.12 8.57
CA THR A 9 -7.52 -0.24 9.22
C THR A 9 -7.38 -0.03 10.72
N ALA A 10 -8.32 0.69 11.31
CA ALA A 10 -8.42 0.84 12.76
C ALA A 10 -9.88 0.91 13.19
N ILE A 11 -10.13 0.60 14.47
CA ILE A 11 -11.44 0.62 15.10
C ILE A 11 -11.58 1.91 15.91
N GLY A 12 -12.59 2.70 15.58
CA GLY A 12 -12.93 3.96 16.25
C GLY A 12 -14.13 3.82 17.21
N PRO A 13 -14.80 4.94 17.50
CA PRO A 13 -15.99 4.96 18.36
C PRO A 13 -17.10 4.06 17.81
N GLY A 14 -17.84 3.42 18.73
CA GLY A 14 -18.95 2.52 18.35
C GLY A 14 -18.52 1.26 17.59
N ASP A 15 -17.25 0.87 17.72
CA ASP A 15 -16.62 -0.25 17.00
C ASP A 15 -16.71 -0.15 15.46
N GLN A 16 -16.84 1.08 14.95
CA GLN A 16 -16.76 1.35 13.52
C GLN A 16 -15.33 1.14 13.01
N VAL A 17 -15.21 0.46 11.87
CA VAL A 17 -13.93 0.27 11.18
C VAL A 17 -13.68 1.42 10.22
N PHE A 18 -12.53 2.06 10.38
CA PHE A 18 -12.03 3.11 9.51
C PHE A 18 -10.85 2.62 8.69
N THR A 19 -10.79 3.03 7.42
CA THR A 19 -9.80 2.57 6.46
C THR A 19 -9.15 3.75 5.73
N VAL A 20 -7.82 3.71 5.63
CA VAL A 20 -7.00 4.54 4.76
C VAL A 20 -6.29 3.65 3.76
N ASN A 21 -6.43 3.95 2.47
CA ASN A 21 -5.82 3.20 1.39
C ASN A 21 -4.55 3.91 0.91
N VAL A 22 -3.54 3.14 0.52
CA VAL A 22 -2.48 3.62 -0.36
C VAL A 22 -2.91 3.33 -1.79
N GLU A 23 -3.18 4.35 -2.58
CA GLU A 23 -3.47 4.23 -4.00
C GLU A 23 -2.27 4.65 -4.83
N ARG A 24 -1.95 3.86 -5.87
CA ARG A 24 -0.92 4.18 -6.85
C ARG A 24 -1.54 4.66 -8.16
N ASP A 25 -1.10 5.81 -8.64
CA ASP A 25 -1.40 6.32 -9.97
C ASP A 25 -0.29 5.94 -10.96
N PHE A 26 -0.61 5.03 -11.87
CA PHE A 26 0.32 4.46 -12.85
C PHE A 26 0.52 5.34 -14.09
N ARG A 27 -0.16 6.50 -14.18
CA ARG A 27 -0.06 7.37 -15.35
C ARG A 27 1.24 8.18 -15.43
N TYR A 28 1.99 8.25 -14.34
CA TYR A 28 3.20 9.08 -14.23
C TYR A 28 4.43 8.22 -13.94
N ASP A 29 5.60 8.65 -14.40
CA ASP A 29 6.91 8.08 -14.03
C ASP A 29 7.79 9.17 -13.38
N PRO A 30 8.25 8.99 -12.12
CA PRO A 30 7.93 7.88 -11.23
C PRO A 30 6.45 7.87 -10.84
N TYR A 31 5.92 6.66 -10.60
CA TYR A 31 4.55 6.48 -10.13
C TYR A 31 4.29 7.31 -8.87
N ARG A 32 3.09 7.89 -8.80
CA ARG A 32 2.69 8.70 -7.65
C ARG A 32 1.77 7.89 -6.75
N ASP A 33 2.18 7.78 -5.50
CA ASP A 33 1.34 7.17 -4.47
C ASP A 33 0.55 8.28 -3.74
N PHE A 34 -0.64 7.92 -3.28
CA PHE A 34 -1.56 8.77 -2.54
C PHE A 34 -2.08 8.01 -1.33
N LEU A 35 -2.23 8.69 -0.20
CA LEU A 35 -3.09 8.20 0.86
C LEU A 35 -4.51 8.65 0.55
N VAL A 36 -5.50 7.79 0.74
CA VAL A 36 -6.91 8.09 0.50
C VAL A 36 -7.74 7.52 1.64
N CYS A 37 -8.38 8.39 2.43
CA CYS A 37 -9.33 7.94 3.43
C CYS A 37 -10.64 7.51 2.76
N ALA A 38 -11.14 6.32 3.10
CA ALA A 38 -12.41 5.83 2.56
C ALA A 38 -13.66 6.49 3.20
N HIS A 39 -13.45 7.28 4.26
CA HIS A 39 -14.52 7.81 5.10
C HIS A 39 -14.61 9.35 5.08
N CYS A 40 -13.63 10.03 4.49
CA CYS A 40 -13.63 11.48 4.32
C CYS A 40 -12.82 11.90 3.09
N GLY A 41 -12.83 13.19 2.74
CA GLY A 41 -12.13 13.72 1.56
C GLY A 41 -10.61 13.86 1.68
N TRP A 42 -9.97 13.19 2.66
CA TRP A 42 -8.53 13.31 2.88
C TRP A 42 -7.75 12.47 1.87
N SER A 43 -6.95 13.13 1.02
CA SER A 43 -6.20 12.46 -0.04
C SER A 43 -4.82 13.07 -0.40
N PRO A 44 -3.86 13.17 0.53
CA PRO A 44 -2.58 13.81 0.24
C PRO A 44 -1.72 13.00 -0.75
N SER A 45 -1.08 13.69 -1.70
CA SER A 45 -0.09 13.12 -2.61
C SER A 45 1.27 12.96 -1.91
N LEU A 46 1.97 11.87 -2.17
CA LEU A 46 3.15 11.47 -1.39
C LEU A 46 4.48 12.02 -1.94
N LEU A 47 4.53 13.33 -2.16
CA LEU A 47 5.79 14.04 -2.44
C LEU A 47 6.56 14.40 -1.15
N THR A 48 6.30 13.70 -0.04
CA THR A 48 6.83 14.05 1.29
C THR A 48 7.90 13.06 1.74
N THR A 49 8.78 13.50 2.64
CA THR A 49 9.81 12.66 3.29
C THR A 49 9.26 11.83 4.46
N ARG A 50 7.99 12.01 4.85
CA ARG A 50 7.37 11.24 5.95
C ARG A 50 7.06 9.81 5.52
N ARG A 51 7.13 8.88 6.47
CA ARG A 51 6.68 7.51 6.24
C ARG A 51 5.17 7.49 6.07
N LEU A 52 4.75 6.81 5.02
CA LEU A 52 3.38 6.50 4.64
C LEU A 52 2.52 6.01 5.82
N ASP A 53 3.08 5.07 6.57
CA ASP A 53 2.40 4.39 7.67
C ASP A 53 2.09 5.37 8.81
N ASP A 54 3.03 6.25 9.13
CA ASP A 54 2.88 7.23 10.21
C ASP A 54 1.74 8.19 9.89
N MET A 55 1.69 8.71 8.65
CA MET A 55 0.64 9.62 8.21
C MET A 55 -0.75 8.96 8.21
N ALA A 56 -0.85 7.71 7.76
CA ALA A 56 -2.10 6.98 7.77
C ALA A 56 -2.60 6.72 9.20
N TRP A 57 -1.71 6.31 10.10
CA TRP A 57 -2.06 6.07 11.50
C TRP A 57 -2.41 7.34 12.27
N GLU A 58 -1.68 8.45 12.02
CA GLU A 58 -1.96 9.77 12.58
C GLU A 58 -3.35 10.24 12.13
N HIS A 59 -3.66 10.14 10.83
CA HIS A 59 -4.98 10.52 10.31
C HIS A 59 -6.12 9.68 10.91
N LEU A 60 -5.95 8.35 11.00
CA LEU A 60 -6.95 7.47 11.62
C LEU A 60 -7.19 7.81 13.09
N ALA A 61 -6.13 8.13 13.85
CA ALA A 61 -6.26 8.55 15.23
C ALA A 61 -6.93 9.93 15.35
N ASP A 62 -6.43 10.94 14.64
CA ASP A 62 -6.82 12.33 14.86
C ASP A 62 -8.19 12.67 14.25
N SER A 63 -8.51 12.11 13.09
CA SER A 63 -9.75 12.44 12.36
C SER A 63 -10.91 11.51 12.69
N HIS A 64 -10.62 10.30 13.18
CA HIS A 64 -11.63 9.26 13.40
C HIS A 64 -11.62 8.65 14.80
N ASP A 65 -10.71 9.09 15.69
CA ASP A 65 -10.49 8.48 17.02
C ASP A 65 -10.27 6.95 16.92
N ALA A 66 -9.73 6.51 15.77
CA ALA A 66 -9.55 5.10 15.43
C ALA A 66 -8.16 4.64 15.86
N THR A 67 -8.02 4.33 17.15
CA THR A 67 -6.74 3.98 17.76
C THR A 67 -6.61 2.49 18.07
N ARG A 68 -7.72 1.74 18.11
CA ARG A 68 -7.76 0.31 18.45
C ARG A 68 -7.71 -0.57 17.21
N GLY A 69 -7.37 -1.85 17.39
CA GLY A 69 -7.49 -2.86 16.31
C GLY A 69 -6.67 -2.54 15.06
N ARG A 70 -5.52 -1.87 15.20
CA ARG A 70 -4.68 -1.45 14.08
C ARG A 70 -4.23 -2.66 13.27
N SER A 71 -4.60 -2.68 12.00
CA SER A 71 -4.17 -3.68 11.03
C SER A 71 -3.74 -3.00 9.74
N ASP A 72 -2.59 -3.41 9.25
CA ASP A 72 -2.05 -3.00 7.96
C ASP A 72 -1.91 -4.25 7.08
N GLN A 73 -2.53 -4.19 5.90
CA GLN A 73 -2.50 -5.28 4.94
C GLN A 73 -2.14 -4.78 3.55
N GLU A 74 -1.10 -5.39 2.98
CA GLU A 74 -0.86 -5.32 1.54
C GLU A 74 -2.03 -5.95 0.80
N ASN A 75 -2.44 -5.34 -0.32
CA ASN A 75 -3.52 -5.87 -1.13
C ASN A 75 -3.19 -7.32 -1.54
N GLU A 76 -4.14 -8.24 -1.32
CA GLU A 76 -3.95 -9.67 -1.58
C GLU A 76 -3.59 -9.96 -3.04
N SER A 77 -4.06 -9.13 -3.98
CA SER A 77 -3.69 -9.23 -5.40
C SER A 77 -2.22 -8.93 -5.65
N VAL A 78 -1.68 -7.88 -5.02
CA VAL A 78 -0.27 -7.50 -5.10
C VAL A 78 0.60 -8.57 -4.45
N ARG A 79 0.18 -9.05 -3.27
CA ARG A 79 0.85 -10.17 -2.58
C ARG A 79 0.89 -11.42 -3.46
N LYS A 80 -0.24 -11.84 -4.05
CA LYS A 80 -0.30 -13.01 -4.95
C LYS A 80 0.57 -12.81 -6.20
N ALA A 81 0.50 -11.64 -6.83
CA ALA A 81 1.32 -11.34 -8.00
C ALA A 81 2.81 -11.45 -7.67
N ARG A 82 3.25 -10.89 -6.53
CA ARG A 82 4.63 -10.98 -6.07
C ARG A 82 5.08 -12.43 -5.83
N TRP A 83 4.22 -13.27 -5.27
CA TRP A 83 4.51 -14.69 -5.05
C TRP A 83 4.70 -15.50 -6.34
N VAL A 84 4.08 -15.09 -7.45
CA VAL A 84 4.21 -15.75 -8.76
C VAL A 84 5.36 -15.17 -9.58
N VAL A 85 5.51 -13.85 -9.59
CA VAL A 85 6.52 -13.15 -10.40
C VAL A 85 7.94 -13.40 -9.87
N LEU A 86 8.14 -13.41 -8.55
CA LEU A 86 9.47 -13.64 -7.97
C LEU A 86 10.12 -14.97 -8.39
N PRO A 87 9.46 -16.14 -8.30
CA PRO A 87 10.06 -17.39 -8.75
C PRO A 87 10.29 -17.42 -10.27
N LEU A 88 9.40 -16.83 -11.07
CA LEU A 88 9.60 -16.68 -12.51
C LEU A 88 10.86 -15.87 -12.82
N CYS A 89 11.05 -14.72 -12.17
CA CYS A 89 12.25 -13.91 -12.29
C CYS A 89 13.50 -14.69 -11.85
N ALA A 90 13.43 -15.45 -10.76
CA ALA A 90 14.54 -16.26 -10.27
C ALA A 90 14.97 -17.32 -11.30
N VAL A 91 14.03 -18.05 -11.88
CA VAL A 91 14.32 -19.04 -12.94
C VAL A 91 14.96 -18.36 -14.14
N LEU A 92 14.44 -17.21 -14.56
CA LEU A 92 14.94 -16.47 -15.71
C LEU A 92 16.38 -15.97 -15.47
N ILE A 93 16.68 -15.49 -14.26
CA ILE A 93 18.04 -15.14 -13.85
C ILE A 93 18.97 -16.35 -13.88
N VAL A 94 18.54 -17.51 -13.37
CA VAL A 94 19.34 -18.75 -13.41
C VAL A 94 19.66 -19.16 -14.85
N VAL A 95 18.67 -19.13 -15.74
CA VAL A 95 18.86 -19.45 -17.16
C VAL A 95 19.85 -18.49 -17.82
N LEU A 96 19.71 -17.18 -17.57
CA LEU A 96 20.65 -16.18 -18.09
C LEU A 96 22.06 -16.40 -17.57
N LEU A 97 22.23 -16.73 -16.28
CA LEU A 97 23.53 -17.03 -15.70
C LEU A 97 24.18 -18.26 -16.35
N VAL A 98 23.40 -19.32 -16.60
CA VAL A 98 23.88 -20.52 -17.31
C VAL A 98 24.34 -20.17 -18.73
N LEU A 99 23.55 -19.38 -19.47
CA LEU A 99 23.89 -18.96 -20.84
C LEU A 99 25.14 -18.07 -20.92
N VAL A 100 25.41 -17.27 -19.88
CA VAL A 100 26.63 -16.45 -19.81
C VAL A 100 27.86 -17.28 -19.41
N GLN A 101 27.67 -18.39 -18.70
CA GLN A 101 28.75 -19.29 -18.28
C GLN A 101 29.09 -20.39 -19.31
N SER A 102 28.27 -20.56 -20.36
CA SER A 102 28.51 -21.46 -21.49
C SER A 102 29.26 -20.77 -22.63
#